data_AF-A0A9R1BU27-F1
#
_entry.id   AF-A0A9R1BU27-F1
#
_cell.length_a   1.000
_cell.length_b   1.000
_cell.length_c   1.000
_cell.angle_alpha   90.00
_cell.angle_beta   90.00
_cell.angle_gamma   90.00
#
_symmetry.space_group_name_H-M   'P 1'
#
loop_
_entity.id
_entity.type
_entity.pdbx_description
1 polymer ?
#
loop_
_entity_poly.entity_id
_entity_poly.type
_entity_poly.pdbx_seq_one_letter_code
_entity_poly.pdbx_strand_id
1 'polypeptide(L)'
;MAAAAAAAARSRATAAAAWARLLSHRHVAAAGASGSLPHLAGPQIAPQRRHFAFSSVSPGAGSGGRDKEPLFTEQTVYDLLFQLERERQKEREDRRKAGAGGGGEKGDEGEEEEEEDFMGVKPLIEKLERRNAKEANLPDESFLEPSDSESDEDDERFSSDSIRRRVDEFDRKCKRQSELLRSFAEAETLDDAHKIMTKIDKFEQRHLSLPLEYRVIGDMMNRLKDSTGKERFILLQKLNRAVRLMECKEAYDPSNPANFGLIQHQQVDSPDDVIDNAGFDKEKQMIQGESLDDEDEEFNEDKEKDDMLIEKLNAIEKKIEDKLADLDHTFGKKGRVLEEEIKDLVEERNSLTDKKRRPMYRKGFDVKVIDVNRTCKVTKGGQIAKYTALLATGNYHGVVGFAKAKGPTAKIAIQRAYEKCFQNLHYMERYEEHTIAHAIQAKYEKTKIYLWPGPMRSGMCAAGRTVETVMYLAGFSNVKSKIIGSRSPLNVIKALFIALNAIETPKDVEEKFGRTVVESYLL
;
A
#
# COMPACT_ATOMS: atom_id res chain seq x y z
N MET A 1 -54.05 10.78 -43.77
CA MET A 1 -53.79 10.49 -42.34
C MET A 1 -54.24 9.10 -41.87
N ALA A 2 -55.11 8.35 -42.57
CA ALA A 2 -55.48 6.97 -42.15
C ALA A 2 -54.45 5.87 -42.52
N ALA A 3 -53.59 6.09 -43.52
CA ALA A 3 -52.59 5.10 -43.95
C ALA A 3 -51.34 5.01 -43.05
N ALA A 4 -50.96 6.10 -42.37
CA ALA A 4 -49.80 6.13 -41.47
C ALA A 4 -50.08 5.43 -40.12
N ALA A 5 -51.34 5.43 -39.66
CA ALA A 5 -51.75 4.74 -38.44
C ALA A 5 -51.76 3.19 -38.58
N ALA A 6 -52.02 2.67 -39.79
CA ALA A 6 -52.04 1.24 -40.05
C ALA A 6 -50.63 0.60 -40.12
N ALA A 7 -49.60 1.37 -40.49
CA ALA A 7 -48.21 0.91 -40.51
C ALA A 7 -47.60 0.83 -39.09
N ALA A 8 -47.99 1.73 -38.18
CA ALA A 8 -47.53 1.73 -36.78
C ALA A 8 -48.16 0.60 -35.92
N ALA A 9 -49.33 0.09 -36.30
CA ALA A 9 -49.99 -1.03 -35.61
C ALA A 9 -49.39 -2.40 -35.98
N ARG A 10 -48.83 -2.55 -37.18
CA ARG A 10 -48.21 -3.81 -37.64
C ARG A 10 -46.80 -4.04 -37.11
N SER A 11 -46.05 -2.99 -36.74
CA SER A 11 -44.72 -3.12 -36.14
C SER A 11 -44.73 -3.43 -34.63
N ARG A 12 -45.84 -3.13 -33.93
CA ARG A 12 -46.00 -3.46 -32.49
C ARG A 12 -46.45 -4.90 -32.24
N ALA A 13 -47.08 -5.56 -33.21
CA ALA A 13 -47.55 -6.95 -33.06
C ALA A 13 -46.44 -8.01 -33.29
N THR A 14 -45.36 -7.68 -34.01
CA THR A 14 -44.25 -8.61 -34.28
C THR A 14 -43.19 -8.61 -33.16
N ALA A 15 -43.09 -7.54 -32.36
CA ALA A 15 -42.18 -7.49 -31.21
C ALA A 15 -42.67 -8.29 -30.00
N ALA A 16 -44.00 -8.39 -29.80
CA ALA A 16 -44.60 -9.15 -28.70
C ALA A 16 -44.57 -10.69 -28.90
N ALA A 17 -44.45 -11.16 -30.14
CA ALA A 17 -44.39 -12.60 -30.46
C ALA A 17 -42.97 -13.21 -30.33
N ALA A 18 -41.92 -12.38 -30.30
CA ALA A 18 -40.54 -12.83 -30.14
C ALA A 18 -40.14 -13.06 -28.67
N TRP A 19 -40.80 -12.37 -27.73
CA TRP A 19 -40.51 -12.48 -26.30
C TRP A 19 -41.27 -13.61 -25.58
N ALA A 20 -42.35 -14.13 -26.17
CA ALA A 20 -43.12 -15.25 -25.61
C ALA A 20 -42.53 -16.65 -25.92
N ARG A 21 -41.46 -16.75 -26.74
CA ARG A 21 -40.82 -18.03 -27.12
C ARG A 21 -39.53 -18.35 -26.38
N LEU A 22 -39.04 -17.49 -25.47
CA LEU A 22 -37.81 -17.75 -24.70
C LEU A 22 -38.07 -18.13 -23.23
N LEU A 23 -39.33 -18.13 -22.79
CA LEU A 23 -39.72 -18.41 -21.39
C LEU A 23 -40.47 -19.74 -21.20
N SER A 24 -40.50 -20.62 -22.20
CA SER A 24 -41.12 -21.95 -22.11
C SER A 24 -40.10 -23.09 -22.22
N HIS A 25 -39.25 -23.23 -21.20
CA HIS A 25 -38.68 -24.55 -20.89
C HIS A 25 -38.43 -24.67 -19.38
N ARG A 26 -39.43 -25.22 -18.69
CA ARG A 26 -39.22 -25.86 -17.40
C ARG A 26 -39.94 -27.22 -17.37
N HIS A 27 -39.18 -28.20 -16.89
CA HIS A 27 -39.55 -29.51 -16.35
C HIS A 27 -39.95 -30.64 -17.31
N VAL A 28 -39.06 -31.65 -17.35
CA VAL A 28 -39.48 -33.06 -17.34
C VAL A 28 -38.85 -33.73 -16.12
N ALA A 29 -39.71 -34.20 -15.23
CA ALA A 29 -39.40 -35.15 -14.17
C ALA A 29 -39.86 -36.55 -14.63
N ALA A 30 -39.07 -37.57 -14.33
CA ALA A 30 -39.49 -38.98 -14.29
C ALA A 30 -38.54 -39.66 -13.28
N ALA A 31 -39.04 -40.01 -12.09
CA ALA A 31 -39.69 -41.28 -11.73
C ALA A 31 -38.69 -42.45 -11.63
N GLY A 32 -38.65 -43.05 -10.43
CA GLY A 32 -37.61 -43.97 -9.98
C GLY A 32 -37.84 -45.44 -10.28
N ALA A 33 -36.81 -46.23 -9.99
CA ALA A 33 -36.90 -47.67 -9.80
C ALA A 33 -35.78 -48.14 -8.86
N SER A 34 -36.19 -48.89 -7.85
CA SER A 34 -35.43 -49.68 -6.88
C SER A 34 -34.58 -50.78 -7.52
N GLY A 35 -33.40 -51.07 -6.95
CA GLY A 35 -32.64 -52.28 -7.29
C GLY A 35 -31.25 -52.37 -6.63
N SER A 36 -31.20 -53.10 -5.53
CA SER A 36 -30.08 -53.84 -4.90
C SER A 36 -28.64 -53.76 -5.43
N LEU A 37 -27.71 -53.64 -4.46
CA LEU A 37 -26.26 -53.95 -4.48
C LEU A 37 -25.90 -55.21 -5.30
N PRO A 38 -24.66 -55.26 -5.83
CA PRO A 38 -23.68 -56.12 -5.18
C PRO A 38 -22.27 -55.50 -5.04
N HIS A 39 -21.55 -56.07 -4.07
CA HIS A 39 -20.14 -55.91 -3.74
C HIS A 39 -19.19 -55.89 -4.95
N LEU A 40 -18.08 -55.16 -4.84
CA LEU A 40 -16.80 -55.52 -5.47
C LEU A 40 -15.64 -54.82 -4.75
N ALA A 41 -14.72 -55.66 -4.27
CA ALA A 41 -13.58 -55.33 -3.46
C ALA A 41 -12.49 -54.59 -4.27
N GLY A 42 -11.95 -53.51 -3.71
CA GLY A 42 -10.72 -52.87 -4.17
C GLY A 42 -9.49 -53.38 -3.39
N PRO A 43 -8.32 -53.50 -4.04
CA PRO A 43 -7.15 -54.18 -3.47
C PRO A 43 -6.44 -53.35 -2.40
N GLN A 44 -6.02 -54.04 -1.34
CA GLN A 44 -5.13 -53.51 -0.29
C GLN A 44 -3.71 -53.37 -0.82
N ILE A 45 -3.14 -52.17 -0.74
CA ILE A 45 -1.70 -51.93 -0.91
C ILE A 45 -1.15 -51.45 0.43
N ALA A 46 -0.36 -52.31 1.08
CA ALA A 46 0.33 -52.04 2.32
C ALA A 46 1.58 -51.17 2.10
N PRO A 47 1.90 -50.21 2.99
CA PRO A 47 3.18 -49.49 2.92
C PRO A 47 4.31 -50.29 3.59
N GLN A 48 5.36 -50.59 2.82
CA GLN A 48 6.61 -51.17 3.33
C GLN A 48 7.33 -50.20 4.28
N ARG A 49 7.55 -50.64 5.51
CA ARG A 49 8.51 -50.07 6.46
C ARG A 49 9.94 -50.39 6.02
N ARG A 50 10.79 -49.38 5.87
CA ARG A 50 12.26 -49.56 5.97
C ARG A 50 12.73 -48.95 7.28
N HIS A 51 13.20 -49.84 8.15
CA HIS A 51 13.99 -49.52 9.34
C HIS A 51 15.43 -49.27 8.89
N PHE A 52 16.04 -48.15 9.30
CA PHE A 52 17.49 -48.03 9.32
C PHE A 52 17.95 -48.18 10.75
N ALA A 53 18.77 -49.20 10.97
CA ALA A 53 19.40 -49.53 12.24
C ALA A 53 20.64 -48.65 12.45
N PHE A 54 20.80 -48.20 13.69
CA PHE A 54 22.05 -47.73 14.25
C PHE A 54 23.01 -48.93 14.38
N SER A 55 24.27 -48.79 13.98
CA SER A 55 25.36 -49.61 14.51
C SER A 55 26.62 -48.79 14.74
N SER A 56 27.27 -49.11 15.85
CA SER A 56 28.42 -48.54 16.54
C SER A 56 29.79 -48.95 15.96
N VAL A 57 30.79 -48.03 16.08
CA VAL A 57 32.19 -48.22 16.62
C VAL A 57 33.04 -49.38 16.05
N SER A 58 34.32 -49.33 15.65
CA SER A 58 35.47 -48.39 15.52
C SER A 58 36.58 -49.14 14.71
N PRO A 59 37.91 -48.85 14.83
CA PRO A 59 38.72 -47.88 14.08
C PRO A 59 39.76 -48.53 13.13
N GLY A 60 40.25 -47.76 12.15
CA GLY A 60 41.37 -48.18 11.29
C GLY A 60 42.31 -47.00 11.00
N ALA A 61 43.55 -47.13 11.45
CA ALA A 61 44.63 -46.16 11.25
C ALA A 61 45.14 -46.15 9.81
N GLY A 62 45.52 -44.98 9.31
CA GLY A 62 46.15 -44.81 8.00
C GLY A 62 46.60 -43.36 7.78
N SER A 63 47.90 -43.15 7.94
CA SER A 63 48.67 -41.91 7.84
C SER A 63 48.58 -41.19 6.49
N GLY A 64 48.57 -39.85 6.52
CA GLY A 64 48.87 -39.01 5.36
C GLY A 64 48.65 -37.54 5.65
N GLY A 65 49.73 -36.81 5.95
CA GLY A 65 49.72 -35.40 6.33
C GLY A 65 49.23 -34.45 5.25
N ARG A 66 48.49 -33.43 5.69
CA ARG A 66 48.42 -32.09 5.11
C ARG A 66 47.97 -31.14 6.22
N ASP A 67 48.69 -30.04 6.33
CA ASP A 67 48.69 -29.09 7.44
C ASP A 67 47.27 -28.58 7.77
N LYS A 68 46.91 -28.67 9.06
CA LYS A 68 45.68 -28.09 9.60
C LYS A 68 46.05 -26.84 10.36
N GLU A 69 45.52 -25.72 9.88
CA GLU A 69 45.37 -24.50 10.65
C GLU A 69 44.73 -24.80 12.02
N PRO A 70 45.13 -24.12 13.11
CA PRO A 70 44.53 -24.32 14.41
C PRO A 70 43.09 -23.82 14.36
N LEU A 71 42.13 -24.76 14.28
CA LEU A 71 40.73 -24.48 14.54
C LEU A 71 40.62 -24.07 16.01
N PHE A 72 40.60 -22.75 16.26
CA PHE A 72 40.23 -22.18 17.55
C PHE A 72 38.85 -22.73 17.92
N THR A 73 38.79 -23.49 19.02
CA THR A 73 37.53 -23.97 19.54
C THR A 73 36.72 -22.76 20.04
N GLU A 74 35.40 -22.74 19.88
CA GLU A 74 34.54 -21.64 20.37
C GLU A 74 34.87 -21.26 21.82
N GLN A 75 35.24 -22.24 22.64
CA GLN A 75 35.69 -22.04 24.02
C GLN A 75 36.93 -21.14 24.14
N THR A 76 37.91 -21.26 23.25
CA THR A 76 39.08 -20.37 23.23
C THR A 76 38.74 -18.94 22.81
N VAL A 77 37.77 -18.77 21.92
CA VAL A 77 37.30 -17.44 21.51
C VAL A 77 36.53 -16.79 22.66
N TYR A 78 35.65 -17.53 23.34
CA TYR A 78 34.92 -17.03 24.52
C TYR A 78 35.85 -16.71 25.69
N ASP A 79 36.87 -17.54 25.95
CA ASP A 79 37.85 -17.28 27.02
C ASP A 79 38.71 -16.04 26.72
N LEU A 80 39.10 -15.83 25.46
CA LEU A 80 39.84 -14.63 25.05
C LEU A 80 38.98 -13.37 25.13
N LEU A 81 37.71 -13.44 24.71
CA LEU A 81 36.75 -12.33 24.85
C LEU A 81 36.52 -11.97 26.33
N PHE A 82 36.38 -12.98 27.17
CA PHE A 82 36.20 -12.81 28.61
C PHE A 82 37.45 -12.22 29.28
N GLN A 83 38.65 -12.61 28.84
CA GLN A 83 39.91 -12.01 29.32
C GLN A 83 40.03 -10.53 28.91
N LEU A 84 39.64 -10.19 27.68
CA LEU A 84 39.67 -8.84 27.13
C LEU A 84 38.67 -7.90 27.84
N GLU A 85 37.46 -8.38 28.13
CA GLU A 85 36.48 -7.62 28.92
C GLU A 85 36.96 -7.35 30.35
N ARG A 86 37.67 -8.32 30.96
CA ARG A 86 38.21 -8.19 32.31
C ARG A 86 39.36 -7.20 32.39
N GLU A 87 40.21 -7.16 31.36
CA GLU A 87 41.28 -6.15 31.24
C GLU A 87 40.70 -4.75 31.03
N ARG A 88 39.67 -4.62 30.18
CA ARG A 88 38.97 -3.35 29.94
C ARG A 88 38.24 -2.82 31.18
N GLN A 89 37.73 -3.71 32.04
CA GLN A 89 37.15 -3.34 33.33
C GLN A 89 38.22 -2.88 34.33
N LYS A 90 39.37 -3.56 34.40
CA LYS A 90 40.50 -3.10 35.23
C LYS A 90 41.02 -1.75 34.80
N GLU A 91 41.15 -1.51 33.50
CA GLU A 91 41.58 -0.22 32.96
C GLU A 91 40.60 0.92 33.32
N ARG A 92 39.29 0.64 33.29
CA ARG A 92 38.25 1.57 33.76
C ARG A 92 38.31 1.81 35.26
N GLU A 93 38.55 0.78 36.06
CA GLU A 93 38.71 0.90 37.51
C GLU A 93 39.99 1.65 37.88
N ASP A 94 41.09 1.42 37.16
CA ASP A 94 42.36 2.10 37.34
C ASP A 94 42.27 3.56 36.90
N ARG A 95 41.51 3.89 35.83
CA ARG A 95 41.12 5.27 35.48
C ARG A 95 40.26 5.92 36.58
N ARG A 96 39.28 5.19 37.11
CA ARG A 96 38.43 5.68 38.23
C ARG A 96 39.24 5.91 39.50
N LYS A 97 40.28 5.11 39.72
CA LYS A 97 41.18 5.20 40.88
C LYS A 97 42.26 6.28 40.68
N ALA A 98 42.71 6.51 39.45
CA ALA A 98 43.59 7.60 39.07
C ALA A 98 42.87 8.97 39.09
N GLY A 99 41.56 9.00 38.82
CA GLY A 99 40.71 10.20 38.91
C GLY A 99 40.27 10.58 40.34
N ALA A 100 40.56 9.76 41.35
CA ALA A 100 40.16 10.01 42.75
C ALA A 100 41.25 10.76 43.55
N GLY A 101 41.89 11.75 42.93
CA GLY A 101 43.03 12.48 43.51
C GLY A 101 43.08 13.94 43.09
N GLY A 102 42.04 14.72 43.37
CA GLY A 102 42.08 16.18 43.21
C GLY A 102 40.69 16.79 43.20
N GLY A 103 40.28 17.42 44.31
CA GLY A 103 39.03 18.15 44.39
C GLY A 103 39.08 19.49 43.63
N GLY A 104 37.94 19.88 43.06
CA GLY A 104 37.71 21.21 42.52
C GLY A 104 36.54 21.25 41.54
N GLU A 105 35.44 21.88 41.95
CA GLU A 105 34.28 22.23 41.12
C GLU A 105 34.66 22.91 39.80
N LYS A 106 34.12 22.42 38.68
CA LYS A 106 33.57 23.23 37.56
C LYS A 106 32.97 22.33 36.48
N GLY A 107 31.75 22.71 36.05
CA GLY A 107 31.20 22.59 34.69
C GLY A 107 31.37 21.30 33.92
N ASP A 108 30.26 20.61 33.70
CA ASP A 108 30.05 19.60 32.67
C ASP A 108 30.29 20.19 31.27
N GLU A 109 31.54 20.20 30.83
CA GLU A 109 31.93 20.29 29.43
C GLU A 109 32.21 18.85 28.97
N GLY A 110 31.41 18.38 28.00
CA GLY A 110 31.53 17.05 27.45
C GLY A 110 32.96 16.79 26.96
N GLU A 111 33.60 15.79 27.55
CA GLU A 111 34.86 15.25 27.04
C GLU A 111 34.59 14.70 25.64
N GLU A 112 34.97 15.47 24.61
CA GLU A 112 35.12 14.97 23.25
C GLU A 112 36.14 13.84 23.31
N GLU A 113 35.66 12.59 23.29
CA GLU A 113 36.52 11.45 23.01
C GLU A 113 37.10 11.68 21.60
N GLU A 114 38.37 12.05 21.54
CA GLU A 114 39.14 12.06 20.30
C GLU A 114 39.15 10.63 19.75
N GLU A 115 38.14 10.28 18.95
CA GLU A 115 38.13 9.04 18.18
C GLU A 115 39.32 9.11 17.21
N GLU A 116 40.43 8.48 17.58
CA GLU A 116 41.57 8.35 16.68
C GLU A 116 41.09 7.65 15.39
N ASP A 117 41.37 8.27 14.25
CA ASP A 117 40.92 7.83 12.93
C ASP A 117 41.75 6.64 12.46
N PHE A 118 41.46 5.46 13.00
CA PHE A 118 42.23 4.22 12.76
C PHE A 118 42.27 3.79 11.29
N MET A 119 41.41 4.36 10.43
CA MET A 119 41.35 4.06 9.00
C MET A 119 41.68 5.27 8.10
N GLY A 120 42.00 6.44 8.66
CA GLY A 120 42.38 7.64 7.92
C GLY A 120 41.26 8.22 7.03
N VAL A 121 40.00 8.05 7.43
CA VAL A 121 38.80 8.41 6.64
C VAL A 121 38.27 9.82 7.00
N LYS A 122 38.56 10.35 8.19
CA LYS A 122 38.18 11.72 8.59
C LYS A 122 38.63 12.81 7.60
N PRO A 123 39.87 12.81 7.07
CA PRO A 123 40.26 13.81 6.06
C PRO A 123 39.55 13.65 4.70
N LEU A 124 38.95 12.50 4.41
CA LEU A 124 38.09 12.29 3.23
C LEU A 124 36.67 12.83 3.45
N ILE A 125 36.13 12.64 4.66
CA ILE A 125 34.82 13.17 5.08
C ILE A 125 34.86 14.71 5.07
N GLU A 126 35.89 15.31 5.67
CA GLU A 126 36.07 16.77 5.70
C GLU A 126 36.25 17.37 4.28
N LYS A 127 36.80 16.59 3.34
CA LYS A 127 36.90 16.98 1.91
C LYS A 127 35.58 16.89 1.17
N LEU A 128 34.72 15.94 1.51
CA LEU A 128 33.39 15.77 0.95
C LEU A 128 32.45 16.88 1.42
N GLU A 129 32.46 17.17 2.72
CA GLU A 129 31.67 18.24 3.33
C GLU A 129 32.06 19.62 2.77
N ARG A 130 33.36 19.87 2.58
CA ARG A 130 33.84 21.09 1.89
C ARG A 130 33.45 21.17 0.42
N ARG A 131 33.16 20.04 -0.24
CA ARG A 131 32.64 20.02 -1.62
C ARG A 131 31.16 20.34 -1.64
N ASN A 132 30.38 19.69 -0.77
CA ASN A 132 28.94 19.92 -0.63
C ASN A 132 28.64 21.37 -0.22
N ALA A 133 29.42 21.94 0.70
CA ALA A 133 29.30 23.34 1.10
C ALA A 133 29.67 24.35 -0.01
N LYS A 134 30.49 23.94 -0.99
CA LYS A 134 30.82 24.75 -2.17
C LYS A 134 29.76 24.64 -3.27
N GLU A 135 29.12 23.47 -3.40
CA GLU A 135 28.02 23.25 -4.33
C GLU A 135 26.73 23.94 -3.88
N ALA A 136 26.52 24.12 -2.56
CA ALA A 136 25.39 24.85 -1.99
C ALA A 136 25.39 26.38 -2.25
N ASN A 137 26.48 26.97 -2.76
CA ASN A 137 26.64 28.42 -2.94
C ASN A 137 26.56 28.90 -4.41
N LEU A 138 26.06 28.09 -5.35
CA LEU A 138 25.80 28.52 -6.73
C LEU A 138 24.32 28.91 -6.95
N PRO A 139 24.03 29.98 -7.71
CA PRO A 139 22.68 30.37 -8.02
C PRO A 139 22.09 29.49 -9.13
N ASP A 140 21.08 28.71 -8.74
CA ASP A 140 19.92 28.28 -9.54
C ASP A 140 20.20 27.43 -10.80
N GLU A 141 20.36 26.11 -10.60
CA GLU A 141 19.79 25.08 -11.47
C GLU A 141 19.36 23.88 -10.61
N SER A 142 18.09 23.85 -10.20
CA SER A 142 17.48 22.73 -9.50
C SER A 142 16.35 22.12 -10.35
N PHE A 143 16.67 21.06 -11.09
CA PHE A 143 15.69 20.08 -11.56
C PHE A 143 15.86 18.73 -10.83
N LEU A 144 16.24 18.80 -9.56
CA LEU A 144 16.35 17.65 -8.67
C LEU A 144 15.60 18.01 -7.39
N GLU A 145 14.40 17.48 -7.25
CA GLU A 145 13.75 17.40 -5.94
C GLU A 145 14.57 16.43 -5.08
N PRO A 146 14.99 16.83 -3.87
CA PRO A 146 15.69 15.95 -2.94
C PRO A 146 14.85 14.71 -2.62
N SER A 147 15.54 13.57 -2.55
CA SER A 147 14.97 12.28 -2.19
C SER A 147 14.37 12.33 -0.77
N ASP A 148 13.17 11.78 -0.65
CA ASP A 148 12.24 11.84 0.48
C ASP A 148 12.69 11.02 1.70
N SER A 149 13.88 11.32 2.22
CA SER A 149 14.47 10.59 3.36
C SER A 149 15.47 11.47 4.11
N GLU A 150 14.97 12.51 4.80
CA GLU A 150 15.55 13.02 6.05
C GLU A 150 14.59 14.05 6.70
N SER A 151 14.13 13.72 7.92
CA SER A 151 13.45 14.55 8.93
C SER A 151 12.16 15.30 8.58
N ASP A 152 11.06 14.84 9.19
CA ASP A 152 9.85 15.62 9.49
C ASP A 152 10.13 16.71 10.53
N GLU A 153 10.79 17.80 10.13
CA GLU A 153 10.79 19.05 10.89
C GLU A 153 10.35 20.20 9.98
N ASP A 154 9.09 20.60 10.17
CA ASP A 154 8.46 21.84 9.70
C ASP A 154 8.89 22.34 8.31
N ASP A 155 8.26 21.79 7.28
CA ASP A 155 8.38 22.29 5.92
C ASP A 155 7.71 23.69 5.82
N GLU A 156 8.46 24.75 6.18
CA GLU A 156 8.01 26.16 6.21
C GLU A 156 7.42 26.63 4.86
N ARG A 157 7.68 25.88 3.79
CA ARG A 157 7.10 26.05 2.46
C ARG A 157 5.58 25.97 2.42
N PHE A 158 4.91 25.35 3.39
CA PHE A 158 3.43 25.30 3.45
C PHE A 158 2.84 25.97 4.70
N SER A 159 3.65 26.68 5.48
CA SER A 159 3.17 27.48 6.61
C SER A 159 2.14 28.53 6.16
N SER A 160 1.10 28.74 6.98
CA SER A 160 0.02 29.70 6.70
C SER A 160 0.54 31.12 6.37
N ASP A 161 1.68 31.52 6.91
CA ASP A 161 2.31 32.81 6.64
C ASP A 161 3.07 32.86 5.30
N SER A 162 3.61 31.74 4.83
CA SER A 162 4.27 31.67 3.51
C SER A 162 3.26 31.66 2.35
N ILE A 163 2.07 31.09 2.59
CA ILE A 163 0.93 31.15 1.67
C ILE A 163 0.41 32.60 1.57
N ARG A 164 0.21 33.28 2.70
CA ARG A 164 -0.22 34.70 2.73
C ARG A 164 0.72 35.61 1.95
N ARG A 165 2.04 35.46 2.12
CA ARG A 165 3.05 36.24 1.38
C ARG A 165 2.96 36.05 -0.13
N ARG A 166 2.74 34.81 -0.59
CA ARG A 166 2.57 34.50 -2.03
C ARG A 166 1.30 35.13 -2.61
N VAL A 167 0.19 35.10 -1.87
CA VAL A 167 -1.06 35.76 -2.26
C VAL A 167 -0.86 37.28 -2.35
N ASP A 168 -0.23 37.90 -1.35
CA ASP A 168 0.05 39.34 -1.33
C ASP A 168 0.96 39.77 -2.50
N GLU A 169 1.97 38.98 -2.84
CA GLU A 169 2.84 39.23 -3.99
C GLU A 169 2.09 39.12 -5.32
N PHE A 170 1.20 38.14 -5.45
CA PHE A 170 0.35 37.97 -6.62
C PHE A 170 -0.59 39.17 -6.78
N ASP A 171 -1.26 39.61 -5.71
CA ASP A 171 -2.14 40.78 -5.73
C ASP A 171 -1.42 42.07 -6.12
N ARG A 172 -0.18 42.26 -5.65
CA ARG A 172 0.66 43.40 -6.06
C ARG A 172 0.99 43.35 -7.56
N LYS A 173 1.26 42.16 -8.11
CA LYS A 173 1.52 41.98 -9.55
C LYS A 173 0.26 42.29 -10.37
N CYS A 174 -0.91 41.80 -9.94
CA CYS A 174 -2.20 42.07 -10.59
C CYS A 174 -2.57 43.56 -10.56
N LYS A 175 -2.35 44.26 -9.44
CA LYS A 175 -2.54 45.72 -9.33
C LYS A 175 -1.63 46.49 -10.29
N ARG A 176 -0.37 46.08 -10.40
CA ARG A 176 0.58 46.71 -11.33
C ARG A 176 0.22 46.46 -12.80
N GLN A 177 -0.29 45.28 -13.13
CA GLN A 177 -0.78 45.00 -14.49
C GLN A 177 -2.01 45.85 -14.82
N SER A 178 -2.96 45.99 -13.89
CA SER A 178 -4.16 46.79 -14.11
C SER A 178 -3.84 48.29 -14.28
N GLU A 179 -2.84 48.81 -13.56
CA GLU A 179 -2.31 50.16 -13.78
C GLU A 179 -1.68 50.33 -15.17
N LEU A 180 -0.90 49.35 -15.65
CA LEU A 180 -0.33 49.39 -16.99
C LEU A 180 -1.43 49.36 -18.07
N LEU A 181 -2.44 48.52 -17.91
CA LEU A 181 -3.59 48.45 -18.83
C LEU A 181 -4.42 49.74 -18.80
N ARG A 182 -4.59 50.33 -17.63
CA ARG A 182 -5.25 51.64 -17.48
C ARG A 182 -4.45 52.74 -18.18
N SER A 183 -3.13 52.76 -18.02
CA SER A 183 -2.26 53.71 -18.70
C SER A 183 -2.27 53.53 -20.23
N PHE A 184 -2.47 52.30 -20.72
CA PHE A 184 -2.64 52.02 -22.14
C PHE A 184 -3.98 52.56 -22.66
N ALA A 185 -5.06 52.39 -21.89
CA ALA A 185 -6.38 52.90 -22.26
C ALA A 185 -6.46 54.44 -22.21
N GLU A 186 -5.68 55.08 -21.34
CA GLU A 186 -5.59 56.54 -21.19
C GLU A 186 -4.55 57.16 -22.15
N ALA A 187 -3.86 56.39 -22.99
CA ALA A 187 -2.84 56.90 -23.90
C ALA A 187 -3.48 57.72 -25.05
N GLU A 188 -3.08 58.99 -25.16
CA GLU A 188 -3.60 59.89 -26.20
C GLU A 188 -2.94 59.69 -27.57
N THR A 189 -1.71 59.13 -27.61
CA THR A 189 -0.95 58.92 -28.84
C THR A 189 -0.69 57.43 -29.12
N LEU A 190 -0.70 57.05 -30.40
CA LEU A 190 -0.42 55.68 -30.86
C LEU A 190 0.98 55.21 -30.48
N ASP A 191 1.97 56.09 -30.52
CA ASP A 191 3.36 55.76 -30.18
C ASP A 191 3.53 55.49 -28.69
N ASP A 192 2.83 56.24 -27.83
CA ASP A 192 2.85 56.00 -26.38
C ASP A 192 2.07 54.75 -26.02
N ALA A 193 0.93 54.50 -26.69
CA ALA A 193 0.22 53.23 -26.59
C ALA A 193 1.12 52.05 -26.95
N HIS A 194 1.90 52.12 -28.04
CA HIS A 194 2.83 51.07 -28.45
C HIS A 194 3.98 50.88 -27.43
N LYS A 195 4.52 51.95 -26.85
CA LYS A 195 5.51 51.85 -25.75
C LYS A 195 4.92 51.17 -24.52
N ILE A 196 3.68 51.47 -24.16
CA ILE A 196 3.00 50.86 -23.00
C ILE A 196 2.70 49.39 -23.30
N MET A 197 2.29 49.04 -24.51
CA MET A 197 2.13 47.64 -24.95
C MET A 197 3.40 46.82 -24.77
N THR A 198 4.55 47.32 -25.24
CA THR A 198 5.82 46.59 -25.06
C THR A 198 6.24 46.46 -23.60
N LYS A 199 5.80 47.37 -22.71
CA LYS A 199 6.02 47.26 -21.27
C LYS A 199 5.10 46.21 -20.63
N ILE A 200 3.85 46.13 -21.08
CA ILE A 200 2.88 45.11 -20.67
C ILE A 200 3.41 43.72 -21.07
N ASP A 201 3.82 43.53 -22.33
CA ASP A 201 4.36 42.25 -22.80
C ASP A 201 5.57 41.80 -21.97
N LYS A 202 6.51 42.71 -21.68
CA LYS A 202 7.69 42.42 -20.85
C LYS A 202 7.35 42.18 -19.38
N PHE A 203 6.25 42.73 -18.89
CA PHE A 203 5.78 42.51 -17.52
C PHE A 203 5.11 41.14 -17.41
N GLU A 204 4.22 40.82 -18.34
CA GLU A 204 3.49 39.55 -18.40
C GLU A 204 4.45 38.37 -18.61
N GLN A 205 5.43 38.49 -19.50
CA GLN A 205 6.44 37.44 -19.71
C GLN A 205 7.27 37.13 -18.47
N ARG A 206 7.47 38.09 -17.56
CA ARG A 206 8.31 37.93 -16.37
C ARG A 206 7.55 37.50 -15.12
N HIS A 207 6.29 37.88 -15.01
CA HIS A 207 5.54 37.72 -13.75
C HIS A 207 4.23 36.93 -13.90
N LEU A 208 3.71 36.83 -15.12
CA LEU A 208 2.42 36.21 -15.44
C LEU A 208 2.58 35.32 -16.67
N SER A 209 3.68 34.57 -16.73
CA SER A 209 3.92 33.61 -17.80
C SER A 209 2.81 32.56 -17.73
N LEU A 210 1.88 32.61 -18.67
CA LEU A 210 0.90 31.56 -18.82
C LEU A 210 1.62 30.24 -19.10
N PRO A 211 1.13 29.12 -18.53
CA PRO A 211 1.57 27.79 -18.93
C PRO A 211 1.51 27.64 -20.46
N LEU A 212 2.43 26.86 -21.02
CA LEU A 212 2.58 26.69 -22.47
C LEU A 212 1.27 26.27 -23.14
N GLU A 213 0.45 25.51 -22.44
CA GLU A 213 -0.83 24.99 -22.89
C GLU A 213 -1.85 26.11 -23.14
N TYR A 214 -1.92 27.09 -22.23
CA TYR A 214 -2.77 28.28 -22.37
C TYR A 214 -2.34 29.15 -23.54
N ARG A 215 -1.03 29.29 -23.78
CA ARG A 215 -0.49 30.01 -24.93
C ARG A 215 -0.88 29.32 -26.25
N VAL A 216 -0.76 28.00 -26.32
CA VAL A 216 -1.14 27.21 -27.50
C VAL A 216 -2.64 27.32 -27.80
N ILE A 217 -3.49 27.30 -26.78
CA ILE A 217 -4.94 27.50 -26.93
C ILE A 217 -5.24 28.90 -27.45
N GLY A 218 -4.60 29.94 -26.88
CA GLY A 218 -4.74 31.33 -27.33
C GLY A 218 -4.33 31.52 -28.80
N ASP A 219 -3.19 30.95 -29.20
CA ASP A 219 -2.73 30.99 -30.59
C ASP A 219 -3.71 30.27 -31.54
N MET A 220 -4.28 29.14 -31.13
CA MET A 220 -5.30 28.44 -31.90
C MET A 220 -6.60 29.24 -32.02
N MET A 221 -7.03 29.92 -30.96
CA MET A 221 -8.21 30.81 -31.00
C MET A 221 -8.00 32.01 -31.92
N ASN A 222 -6.80 32.60 -31.91
CA ASN A 222 -6.46 33.70 -32.81
C ASN A 222 -6.47 33.25 -34.27
N ARG A 223 -5.82 32.10 -34.58
CA ARG A 223 -5.85 31.51 -35.93
C ARG A 223 -7.26 31.11 -36.37
N LEU A 224 -8.12 30.69 -35.44
CA LEU A 224 -9.50 30.33 -35.74
C LEU A 224 -10.31 31.54 -36.24
N LYS A 225 -10.06 32.73 -35.71
CA LYS A 225 -10.75 33.99 -36.12
C LYS A 225 -10.49 34.32 -37.59
N ASP A 226 -9.27 34.09 -38.06
CA ASP A 226 -8.85 34.42 -39.43
C ASP A 226 -9.15 33.29 -40.44
N SER A 227 -9.37 32.06 -39.95
CA SER A 227 -9.59 30.88 -40.80
C SER A 227 -11.01 30.76 -41.36
N THR A 228 -11.12 30.29 -42.60
CA THR A 228 -12.41 29.97 -43.25
C THR A 228 -12.41 28.58 -43.87
N GLY A 229 -13.59 27.97 -44.02
CA GLY A 229 -13.74 26.67 -44.68
C GLY A 229 -13.18 25.48 -43.89
N LYS A 230 -12.38 24.63 -44.55
CA LYS A 230 -11.88 23.35 -44.00
C LYS A 230 -10.87 23.54 -42.87
N GLU A 231 -10.03 24.56 -42.95
CA GLU A 231 -9.03 24.87 -41.92
C GLU A 231 -9.68 25.26 -40.60
N ARG A 232 -10.77 26.04 -40.66
CA ARG A 232 -11.58 26.39 -39.48
C ARG A 232 -12.13 25.16 -38.78
N PHE A 233 -12.61 24.16 -39.53
CA PHE A 233 -13.12 22.91 -38.97
C PHE A 233 -12.01 22.12 -38.26
N ILE A 234 -10.83 22.01 -38.87
CA ILE A 234 -9.68 21.31 -38.28
C ILE A 234 -9.17 22.04 -37.03
N LEU A 235 -9.07 23.37 -37.08
CA LEU A 235 -8.66 24.19 -35.95
C LEU A 235 -9.65 24.09 -34.79
N LEU A 236 -10.96 24.08 -35.07
CA LEU A 236 -11.99 23.91 -34.04
C LEU A 236 -11.90 22.54 -33.34
N GLN A 237 -11.66 21.46 -34.09
CA GLN A 237 -11.46 20.13 -33.50
C GLN A 237 -10.20 20.04 -32.65
N LYS A 238 -9.10 20.65 -33.10
CA LYS A 238 -7.85 20.73 -32.33
C LYS A 238 -7.99 21.59 -31.08
N LEU A 239 -8.70 22.71 -31.17
CA LEU A 239 -9.01 23.58 -30.04
C LEU A 239 -9.87 22.85 -29.00
N ASN A 240 -10.96 22.20 -29.42
CA ASN A 240 -11.82 21.44 -28.52
C ASN A 240 -11.07 20.29 -27.83
N ARG A 241 -10.10 19.66 -28.50
CA ARG A 241 -9.24 18.64 -27.89
C ARG A 241 -8.30 19.26 -26.85
N ALA A 242 -7.65 20.38 -27.17
CA ALA A 242 -6.74 21.06 -26.25
C ALA A 242 -7.45 21.61 -25.01
N VAL A 243 -8.64 22.19 -25.18
CA VAL A 243 -9.47 22.68 -24.07
C VAL A 243 -9.88 21.54 -23.14
N ARG A 244 -10.31 20.38 -23.66
CA ARG A 244 -10.63 19.21 -22.83
C ARG A 244 -9.42 18.68 -22.05
N LEU A 245 -8.24 18.67 -22.67
CA LEU A 245 -7.02 18.24 -21.99
C LEU A 245 -6.64 19.18 -20.84
N MET A 246 -6.87 20.49 -21.03
CA MET A 246 -6.67 21.47 -19.97
C MET A 246 -7.70 21.35 -18.86
N GLU A 247 -9.00 21.25 -19.20
CA GLU A 247 -10.07 21.05 -18.21
C GLU A 247 -9.81 19.80 -17.36
N CYS A 248 -9.34 18.70 -17.98
CA CYS A 248 -8.93 17.52 -17.21
C CYS A 248 -7.73 17.82 -16.31
N LYS A 249 -6.68 18.47 -16.82
CA LYS A 249 -5.49 18.78 -16.02
C LYS A 249 -5.81 19.70 -14.82
N GLU A 250 -6.68 20.69 -15.00
CA GLU A 250 -7.11 21.62 -13.94
C GLU A 250 -8.07 20.98 -12.94
N ALA A 251 -8.93 20.07 -13.39
CA ALA A 251 -9.81 19.29 -12.53
C ALA A 251 -9.06 18.26 -11.66
N TYR A 252 -7.79 17.97 -11.98
CA TYR A 252 -6.93 17.09 -11.18
C TYR A 252 -5.70 17.82 -10.63
N ASP A 253 -5.69 19.16 -10.65
CA ASP A 253 -4.61 19.95 -10.06
C ASP A 253 -4.87 20.10 -8.53
N PRO A 254 -4.03 19.49 -7.67
CA PRO A 254 -4.19 19.57 -6.21
C PRO A 254 -3.96 20.98 -5.66
N SER A 255 -3.41 21.90 -6.46
CA SER A 255 -3.17 23.29 -6.08
C SER A 255 -4.32 24.25 -6.42
N ASN A 256 -5.38 23.78 -7.12
CA ASN A 256 -6.47 24.63 -7.57
C ASN A 256 -7.56 24.81 -6.47
N PRO A 257 -7.75 26.02 -5.91
CA PRO A 257 -8.71 26.27 -4.84
C PRO A 257 -10.17 26.02 -5.25
N ALA A 258 -10.49 26.04 -6.54
CA ALA A 258 -11.84 25.77 -7.04
C ALA A 258 -12.24 24.28 -6.94
N ASN A 259 -11.25 23.40 -6.76
CA ASN A 259 -11.46 21.96 -6.57
C ASN A 259 -11.76 21.59 -5.11
N PHE A 260 -11.56 22.53 -4.17
CA PHE A 260 -12.00 22.40 -2.79
C PHE A 260 -13.46 22.91 -2.71
N GLY A 261 -14.40 21.97 -2.82
CA GLY A 261 -15.83 22.27 -2.93
C GLY A 261 -16.38 23.08 -1.74
N LEU A 262 -16.90 24.28 -2.00
CA LEU A 262 -17.68 25.08 -1.07
C LEU A 262 -19.12 24.53 -0.99
N ILE A 263 -19.45 23.77 0.05
CA ILE A 263 -20.83 23.31 0.30
C ILE A 263 -21.68 24.49 0.79
N GLN A 264 -22.46 25.09 -0.12
CA GLN A 264 -23.51 26.02 0.26
C GLN A 264 -24.67 25.24 0.90
N HIS A 265 -24.83 25.38 2.21
CA HIS A 265 -26.03 24.97 2.92
C HIS A 265 -27.23 25.81 2.44
N GLN A 266 -28.13 25.21 1.68
CA GLN A 266 -29.46 25.76 1.42
C GLN A 266 -30.52 24.93 2.15
N GLN A 267 -31.40 25.64 2.83
CA GLN A 267 -32.28 25.18 3.91
C GLN A 267 -33.67 24.76 3.38
N VAL A 268 -34.30 23.80 4.08
CA VAL A 268 -35.73 23.39 4.15
C VAL A 268 -36.33 22.72 2.88
N ASP A 269 -37.02 21.57 2.90
CA ASP A 269 -38.20 21.19 3.68
C ASP A 269 -38.37 19.68 4.00
N SER A 270 -39.37 19.43 4.86
CA SER A 270 -39.76 18.30 5.73
C SER A 270 -40.01 16.88 5.14
N PRO A 271 -40.06 15.83 6.00
CA PRO A 271 -39.78 14.44 5.63
C PRO A 271 -41.00 13.49 5.63
N ASP A 272 -41.97 13.63 4.71
CA ASP A 272 -43.13 12.71 4.71
C ASP A 272 -43.59 12.12 3.34
N ASP A 273 -43.01 12.48 2.18
CA ASP A 273 -43.67 12.15 0.89
C ASP A 273 -42.93 11.23 -0.11
N VAL A 274 -41.95 10.40 0.27
CA VAL A 274 -41.33 9.45 -0.71
C VAL A 274 -41.12 8.04 -0.15
N ILE A 275 -42.21 7.42 0.32
CA ILE A 275 -42.23 5.98 0.63
C ILE A 275 -42.51 5.10 -0.62
N ASP A 276 -42.88 5.66 -1.78
CA ASP A 276 -43.36 4.85 -2.91
C ASP A 276 -42.44 4.72 -4.14
N ASN A 277 -41.17 5.16 -4.07
CA ASN A 277 -40.21 4.96 -5.17
C ASN A 277 -38.97 4.15 -4.76
N ALA A 278 -39.14 3.19 -3.85
CA ALA A 278 -38.14 2.19 -3.52
C ALA A 278 -37.91 1.23 -4.72
N GLY A 279 -37.11 1.64 -5.70
CA GLY A 279 -36.85 0.80 -6.87
C GLY A 279 -35.58 1.05 -7.67
N PHE A 280 -34.97 2.24 -7.64
CA PHE A 280 -33.85 2.53 -8.56
C PHE A 280 -32.67 3.34 -8.00
N ASP A 281 -32.72 3.78 -6.73
CA ASP A 281 -31.64 4.63 -6.16
C ASP A 281 -30.61 3.88 -5.29
N LYS A 282 -30.86 2.61 -4.93
CA LYS A 282 -29.87 1.77 -4.23
C LYS A 282 -28.66 1.40 -5.10
N GLU A 283 -28.79 1.53 -6.42
CA GLU A 283 -27.69 1.29 -7.36
C GLU A 283 -26.85 2.56 -7.60
N LYS A 284 -27.34 3.74 -7.22
CA LYS A 284 -26.63 5.02 -7.33
C LYS A 284 -25.92 5.44 -6.03
N GLN A 285 -26.41 4.96 -4.88
CA GLN A 285 -25.75 5.15 -3.57
C GLN A 285 -24.46 4.33 -3.39
N MET A 286 -24.16 3.39 -4.28
CA MET A 286 -22.87 2.68 -4.30
C MET A 286 -21.85 3.28 -5.29
N ILE A 287 -22.18 4.38 -5.98
CA ILE A 287 -21.38 4.95 -7.08
C ILE A 287 -20.87 6.38 -6.77
N GLN A 288 -21.21 6.95 -5.62
CA GLN A 288 -20.48 8.11 -5.07
C GLN A 288 -19.52 7.57 -4.02
N GLY A 289 -18.26 7.44 -4.40
CA GLY A 289 -17.19 6.98 -3.53
C GLY A 289 -17.03 7.89 -2.32
N GLU A 290 -16.97 7.28 -1.14
CA GLU A 290 -16.47 7.87 0.09
C GLU A 290 -15.13 8.56 -0.19
N SER A 291 -15.02 9.80 0.29
CA SER A 291 -13.79 10.58 0.35
C SER A 291 -12.72 9.80 1.10
N LEU A 292 -11.56 9.63 0.47
CA LEU A 292 -10.37 9.02 1.08
C LEU A 292 -9.85 9.84 2.29
N ASP A 293 -10.17 11.14 2.34
CA ASP A 293 -9.69 12.04 3.40
C ASP A 293 -10.36 11.78 4.76
N ASP A 294 -11.61 11.29 4.79
CA ASP A 294 -12.28 10.91 6.06
C ASP A 294 -11.79 9.54 6.58
N GLU A 295 -11.32 8.65 5.69
CA GLU A 295 -10.74 7.34 6.06
C GLU A 295 -9.32 7.47 6.63
N ASP A 296 -8.54 8.42 6.12
CA ASP A 296 -7.15 8.64 6.55
C ASP A 296 -7.09 9.29 7.96
N GLU A 297 -8.02 10.19 8.29
CA GLU A 297 -8.18 10.70 9.66
C GLU A 297 -8.67 9.59 10.62
N GLU A 298 -9.64 8.77 10.23
CA GLU A 298 -10.13 7.63 11.04
C GLU A 298 -9.02 6.58 11.28
N PHE A 299 -8.17 6.33 10.28
CA PHE A 299 -7.06 5.37 10.38
C PHE A 299 -5.95 5.84 11.33
N ASN A 300 -5.62 7.13 11.31
CA ASN A 300 -4.62 7.71 12.21
C ASN A 300 -5.09 7.67 13.67
N GLU A 301 -6.36 8.03 13.93
CA GLU A 301 -6.93 7.93 15.27
C GLU A 301 -6.95 6.50 15.81
N ASP A 302 -7.21 5.50 14.97
CA ASP A 302 -7.27 4.10 15.38
C ASP A 302 -5.89 3.51 15.69
N LYS A 303 -4.85 3.95 14.98
CA LYS A 303 -3.46 3.59 15.29
C LYS A 303 -3.03 4.15 16.64
N GLU A 304 -3.34 5.42 16.93
CA GLU A 304 -3.07 6.05 18.23
C GLU A 304 -3.82 5.35 19.38
N LYS A 305 -5.07 4.93 19.16
CA LYS A 305 -5.86 4.14 20.13
C LYS A 305 -5.18 2.79 20.42
N ASP A 306 -4.64 2.12 19.40
CA ASP A 306 -3.95 0.83 19.54
C ASP A 306 -2.61 0.98 20.30
N ASP A 307 -1.82 2.01 19.99
CA ASP A 307 -0.55 2.30 20.67
C ASP A 307 -0.76 2.62 22.15
N MET A 308 -1.75 3.46 22.47
CA MET A 308 -2.16 3.72 23.85
C MET A 308 -2.63 2.46 24.60
N LEU A 309 -3.28 1.51 23.91
CA LEU A 309 -3.73 0.26 24.52
C LEU A 309 -2.54 -0.66 24.83
N ILE A 310 -1.54 -0.70 23.95
CA ILE A 310 -0.29 -1.46 24.15
C ILE A 310 0.48 -0.92 25.35
N GLU A 311 0.65 0.40 25.47
CA GLU A 311 1.30 1.01 26.64
C GLU A 311 0.58 0.70 27.95
N LYS A 312 -0.76 0.75 27.95
CA LYS A 312 -1.57 0.36 29.11
C LYS A 312 -1.37 -1.09 29.51
N LEU A 313 -1.30 -2.02 28.54
CA LEU A 313 -1.02 -3.42 28.80
C LEU A 313 0.37 -3.62 29.41
N ASN A 314 1.40 -2.99 28.84
CA ASN A 314 2.77 -3.06 29.34
C ASN A 314 2.88 -2.50 30.77
N ALA A 315 2.17 -1.40 31.07
CA ALA A 315 2.13 -0.82 32.41
C ALA A 315 1.46 -1.76 33.43
N ILE A 316 0.41 -2.49 33.03
CA ILE A 316 -0.25 -3.48 33.90
C ILE A 316 0.63 -4.71 34.11
N GLU A 317 1.30 -5.21 33.05
CA GLU A 317 2.24 -6.33 33.17
C GLU A 317 3.38 -6.00 34.13
N LYS A 318 3.96 -4.80 34.03
CA LYS A 318 4.98 -4.32 34.97
C LYS A 318 4.46 -4.26 36.41
N LYS A 319 3.24 -3.76 36.63
CA LYS A 319 2.61 -3.76 37.97
C LYS A 319 2.36 -5.17 38.51
N ILE A 320 2.02 -6.13 37.64
CA ILE A 320 1.83 -7.54 38.04
C ILE A 320 3.17 -8.15 38.45
N GLU A 321 4.24 -7.89 37.69
CA GLU A 321 5.60 -8.35 38.02
C GLU A 321 6.08 -7.79 39.36
N ASP A 322 5.94 -6.48 39.57
CA ASP A 322 6.33 -5.82 40.82
C ASP A 322 5.57 -6.41 42.03
N LYS A 323 4.25 -6.62 41.90
CA LYS A 323 3.43 -7.21 42.98
C LYS A 323 3.69 -8.69 43.20
N LEU A 324 4.06 -9.45 42.17
CA LEU A 324 4.49 -10.84 42.31
C LEU A 324 5.81 -10.93 43.09
N ALA A 325 6.76 -10.04 42.83
CA ALA A 325 8.00 -9.95 43.58
C ALA A 325 7.76 -9.60 45.06
N ASP A 326 6.81 -8.70 45.35
CA ASP A 326 6.42 -8.37 46.72
C ASP A 326 5.69 -9.52 47.41
N LEU A 327 4.90 -10.32 46.68
CA LEU A 327 4.17 -11.46 47.21
C LEU A 327 5.11 -12.57 47.70
N ASP A 328 6.23 -12.81 47.02
CA ASP A 328 7.23 -13.82 47.39
C ASP A 328 7.84 -13.59 48.79
N HIS A 329 7.81 -12.35 49.28
CA HIS A 329 8.36 -11.96 50.58
C HIS A 329 7.29 -11.59 51.63
N THR A 330 6.01 -11.59 51.28
CA THR A 330 4.92 -11.16 52.19
C THR A 330 3.95 -12.29 52.50
N PHE A 331 3.93 -12.72 53.77
CA PHE A 331 3.07 -13.81 54.23
C PHE A 331 1.88 -13.30 55.07
N GLY A 332 0.81 -14.09 55.15
CA GLY A 332 -0.32 -13.87 56.06
C GLY A 332 -1.39 -12.93 55.50
N LYS A 333 -1.94 -12.03 56.33
CA LYS A 333 -3.04 -11.13 55.93
C LYS A 333 -2.65 -10.16 54.82
N LYS A 334 -1.39 -9.69 54.81
CA LYS A 334 -0.87 -8.77 53.79
C LYS A 334 -0.66 -9.46 52.44
N GLY A 335 -0.17 -10.70 52.44
CA GLY A 335 -0.06 -11.51 51.22
C GLY A 335 -1.42 -11.77 50.56
N ARG A 336 -2.48 -12.04 51.34
CA ARG A 336 -3.84 -12.21 50.79
C ARG A 336 -4.39 -10.97 50.09
N VAL A 337 -4.06 -9.77 50.60
CA VAL A 337 -4.45 -8.51 49.94
C VAL A 337 -3.70 -8.36 48.61
N LEU A 338 -2.40 -8.68 48.58
CA LEU A 338 -1.61 -8.66 47.34
C LEU A 338 -2.11 -9.69 46.31
N GLU A 339 -2.54 -10.89 46.74
CA GLU A 339 -3.15 -11.89 45.85
C GLU A 339 -4.46 -11.39 45.22
N GLU A 340 -5.30 -10.70 45.98
CA GLU A 340 -6.52 -10.07 45.47
C GLU A 340 -6.19 -8.95 44.47
N GLU A 341 -5.22 -8.10 44.79
CA GLU A 341 -4.76 -7.05 43.88
C GLU A 341 -4.13 -7.58 42.58
N ILE A 342 -3.39 -8.70 42.63
CA ILE A 342 -2.86 -9.36 41.44
C ILE A 342 -4.00 -9.92 40.60
N LYS A 343 -5.03 -10.51 41.22
CA LYS A 343 -6.22 -10.99 40.48
C LYS A 343 -6.94 -9.85 39.77
N ASP A 344 -7.15 -8.73 40.45
CA ASP A 344 -7.79 -7.55 39.86
C ASP A 344 -6.98 -7.01 38.66
N LEU A 345 -5.65 -6.93 38.78
CA LEU A 345 -4.78 -6.52 37.66
C LEU A 345 -4.80 -7.53 36.50
N VAL A 346 -4.86 -8.83 36.80
CA VAL A 346 -4.97 -9.88 35.77
C VAL A 346 -6.32 -9.79 35.06
N GLU A 347 -7.41 -9.51 35.78
CA GLU A 347 -8.74 -9.27 35.20
C GLU A 347 -8.75 -8.01 34.33
N GLU A 348 -8.11 -6.92 34.78
CA GLU A 348 -7.94 -5.69 34.01
C GLU A 348 -7.15 -5.96 32.72
N ARG A 349 -6.02 -6.65 32.82
CA ARG A 349 -5.20 -7.10 31.68
C ARG A 349 -6.01 -7.93 30.70
N ASN A 350 -6.78 -8.90 31.20
CA ASN A 350 -7.63 -9.75 30.36
C ASN A 350 -8.71 -8.93 29.64
N SER A 351 -9.34 -7.97 30.33
CA SER A 351 -10.37 -7.09 29.75
C SER A 351 -9.82 -6.22 28.61
N LEU A 352 -8.59 -5.70 28.75
CA LEU A 352 -7.90 -4.91 27.73
C LEU A 352 -7.43 -5.79 26.56
N THR A 353 -6.95 -6.99 26.86
CA THR A 353 -6.56 -7.97 25.84
C THR A 353 -7.76 -8.38 24.99
N ASP A 354 -8.95 -8.52 25.58
CA ASP A 354 -10.17 -8.86 24.86
C ASP A 354 -10.68 -7.70 23.98
N LYS A 355 -10.36 -6.44 24.30
CA LYS A 355 -10.57 -5.29 23.38
C LYS A 355 -9.67 -5.41 22.15
N LYS A 356 -8.38 -5.73 22.33
CA LYS A 356 -7.42 -5.97 21.24
C LYS A 356 -7.77 -7.18 20.36
N ARG A 357 -8.48 -8.17 20.92
CA ARG A 357 -8.88 -9.40 20.20
C ARG A 357 -10.15 -9.25 19.36
N ARG A 358 -10.84 -8.11 19.39
CA ARG A 358 -11.97 -7.90 18.49
C ARG A 358 -11.41 -7.94 17.07
N PRO A 359 -11.89 -8.86 16.20
CA PRO A 359 -11.40 -8.89 14.83
C PRO A 359 -11.71 -7.53 14.22
N MET A 360 -10.67 -6.84 13.75
CA MET A 360 -10.84 -5.63 12.94
C MET A 360 -11.65 -6.04 11.71
N TYR A 361 -12.96 -5.83 11.75
CA TYR A 361 -13.79 -5.87 10.57
C TYR A 361 -13.53 -4.56 9.84
N ARG A 362 -12.47 -4.52 9.04
CA ARG A 362 -12.21 -3.36 8.19
C ARG A 362 -13.30 -3.33 7.13
N LYS A 363 -14.12 -2.28 7.13
CA LYS A 363 -15.13 -2.06 6.08
C LYS A 363 -14.40 -1.94 4.73
N GLY A 364 -15.05 -2.33 3.64
CA GLY A 364 -14.47 -2.28 2.29
C GLY A 364 -13.58 -3.46 1.88
N PHE A 365 -13.27 -4.41 2.77
CA PHE A 365 -12.49 -5.61 2.41
C PHE A 365 -13.37 -6.83 2.21
N ASP A 366 -13.29 -7.38 0.99
CA ASP A 366 -13.90 -8.66 0.69
C ASP A 366 -12.97 -9.81 1.09
N VAL A 367 -13.58 -10.92 1.50
CA VAL A 367 -12.87 -12.10 1.95
C VAL A 367 -13.35 -13.35 1.22
N LYS A 368 -12.39 -14.13 0.71
CA LYS A 368 -12.66 -15.40 0.04
C LYS A 368 -11.84 -16.52 0.65
N VAL A 369 -12.54 -17.59 1.03
CA VAL A 369 -11.93 -18.85 1.47
C VAL A 369 -11.42 -19.58 0.23
N ILE A 370 -10.13 -19.90 0.20
CA ILE A 370 -9.50 -20.58 -0.93
C ILE A 370 -9.52 -22.09 -0.71
N ASP A 371 -9.08 -22.54 0.46
CA ASP A 371 -8.97 -23.95 0.77
C ASP A 371 -9.14 -24.23 2.26
N VAL A 372 -9.78 -25.35 2.58
CA VAL A 372 -9.99 -25.83 3.96
C VAL A 372 -9.66 -27.31 4.03
N ASN A 373 -8.58 -27.64 4.74
CA ASN A 373 -8.09 -29.00 4.88
C ASN A 373 -8.26 -29.52 6.31
N ARG A 374 -8.56 -30.81 6.45
CA ARG A 374 -8.49 -31.54 7.72
C ARG A 374 -7.17 -32.30 7.80
N THR A 375 -6.37 -32.00 8.82
CA THR A 375 -5.09 -32.66 9.09
C THR A 375 -5.16 -33.42 10.41
N CYS A 376 -4.58 -34.62 10.48
CA CYS A 376 -4.63 -35.44 11.70
C CYS A 376 -3.22 -35.78 12.20
N LYS A 377 -2.99 -35.66 13.50
CA LYS A 377 -1.82 -36.25 14.18
C LYS A 377 -2.23 -37.61 14.73
N VAL A 378 -1.56 -38.67 14.29
CA VAL A 378 -1.78 -40.04 14.80
C VAL A 378 -0.98 -40.23 16.08
N THR A 379 -1.64 -40.71 17.13
CA THR A 379 -1.04 -41.05 18.43
C THR A 379 -1.44 -42.49 18.81
N LYS A 380 -0.80 -43.07 19.83
CA LYS A 380 -1.15 -44.42 20.31
C LYS A 380 -2.62 -44.53 20.76
N GLY A 381 -3.19 -43.45 21.30
CA GLY A 381 -4.58 -43.39 21.78
C GLY A 381 -5.62 -42.95 20.73
N GLY A 382 -5.22 -42.75 19.47
CA GLY A 382 -6.13 -42.34 18.40
C GLY A 382 -5.60 -41.19 17.54
N GLN A 383 -6.49 -40.59 16.75
CA GLN A 383 -6.14 -39.52 15.81
C GLN A 383 -6.71 -38.17 16.28
N ILE A 384 -5.83 -37.19 16.49
CA ILE A 384 -6.20 -35.82 16.84
C ILE A 384 -6.32 -35.02 15.54
N ALA A 385 -7.55 -34.70 15.16
CA ALA A 385 -7.82 -33.90 13.97
C ALA A 385 -7.75 -32.40 14.26
N LYS A 386 -7.25 -31.62 13.30
CA LYS A 386 -7.23 -30.17 13.28
C LYS A 386 -7.51 -29.66 11.87
N TYR A 387 -8.21 -28.55 11.77
CA TYR A 387 -8.55 -27.94 10.49
C TYR A 387 -7.56 -26.81 10.18
N THR A 388 -7.18 -26.70 8.92
CA THR A 388 -6.40 -25.57 8.40
C THR A 388 -7.22 -24.86 7.35
N ALA A 389 -7.30 -23.53 7.43
CA ALA A 389 -7.96 -22.69 6.44
C ALA A 389 -6.93 -21.77 5.79
N LEU A 390 -7.04 -21.62 4.47
CA LEU A 390 -6.31 -20.66 3.65
C LEU A 390 -7.32 -19.67 3.08
N LEU A 391 -7.06 -18.39 3.31
CA LEU A 391 -7.97 -17.30 3.06
C LEU A 391 -7.21 -16.18 2.35
N ALA A 392 -7.91 -15.45 1.50
CA ALA A 392 -7.43 -14.21 0.91
C ALA A 392 -8.45 -13.10 1.15
N THR A 393 -7.96 -11.88 1.28
CA THR A 393 -8.75 -10.65 1.43
C THR A 393 -8.25 -9.60 0.46
N GLY A 394 -9.11 -8.70 0.00
CA GLY A 394 -8.70 -7.53 -0.77
C GLY A 394 -9.82 -6.53 -0.95
N ASN A 395 -9.44 -5.31 -1.31
CA ASN A 395 -10.34 -4.17 -1.49
C ASN A 395 -10.65 -3.85 -2.96
N TYR A 396 -10.27 -4.71 -3.91
CA TYR A 396 -10.39 -4.45 -5.36
C TYR A 396 -9.59 -3.24 -5.88
N HIS A 397 -8.81 -2.57 -5.02
CA HIS A 397 -8.04 -1.38 -5.34
C HIS A 397 -6.53 -1.61 -5.24
N GLY A 398 -6.06 -2.85 -5.41
CA GLY A 398 -4.65 -3.21 -5.35
C GLY A 398 -4.17 -3.67 -3.98
N VAL A 399 -4.96 -3.52 -2.90
CA VAL A 399 -4.57 -4.03 -1.58
C VAL A 399 -5.11 -5.43 -1.39
N VAL A 400 -4.20 -6.40 -1.17
CA VAL A 400 -4.55 -7.81 -0.97
C VAL A 400 -3.71 -8.45 0.11
N GLY A 401 -4.35 -9.26 0.95
CA GLY A 401 -3.67 -10.10 1.92
C GLY A 401 -4.06 -11.57 1.78
N PHE A 402 -3.20 -12.45 2.28
CA PHE A 402 -3.54 -13.86 2.44
C PHE A 402 -2.95 -14.43 3.72
N ALA A 403 -3.62 -15.42 4.29
CA ALA A 403 -3.10 -16.10 5.46
C ALA A 403 -3.58 -17.54 5.55
N LYS A 404 -2.75 -18.35 6.20
CA LYS A 404 -3.07 -19.72 6.58
C LYS A 404 -3.12 -19.83 8.10
N ALA A 405 -4.22 -20.35 8.62
CA ALA A 405 -4.37 -20.61 10.05
C ALA A 405 -4.82 -22.05 10.32
N LYS A 406 -4.64 -22.46 11.58
CA LYS A 406 -5.01 -23.78 12.08
C LYS A 406 -5.86 -23.65 13.33
N GLY A 407 -6.91 -24.47 13.41
CA GLY A 407 -7.86 -24.48 14.52
C GLY A 407 -8.38 -25.88 14.85
N PRO A 408 -9.05 -26.04 16.02
CA PRO A 408 -9.70 -27.29 16.41
C PRO A 408 -10.93 -27.58 15.53
N THR A 409 -11.65 -26.54 15.10
CA THR A 409 -12.82 -26.62 14.22
C THR A 409 -12.60 -25.74 12.98
N ALA A 410 -13.25 -26.07 11.87
CA ALA A 410 -13.15 -25.30 10.63
C ALA A 410 -13.51 -23.81 10.79
N LYS A 411 -14.60 -23.49 11.52
CA LYS A 411 -15.01 -22.10 11.79
C LYS A 411 -13.92 -21.30 12.53
N ILE A 412 -13.37 -21.89 13.58
CA ILE A 412 -12.27 -21.28 14.36
C ILE A 412 -11.01 -21.11 13.51
N ALA A 413 -10.72 -22.07 12.62
CA ALA A 413 -9.60 -21.95 11.69
C ALA A 413 -9.80 -20.81 10.68
N ILE A 414 -11.01 -20.61 10.17
CA ILE A 414 -11.36 -19.50 9.27
C ILE A 414 -11.25 -18.17 9.99
N GLN A 415 -11.80 -18.04 11.20
CA GLN A 415 -11.70 -16.81 11.99
C GLN A 415 -10.24 -16.42 12.26
N ARG A 416 -9.41 -17.38 12.68
CA ARG A 416 -7.97 -17.14 12.86
C ARG A 416 -7.25 -16.80 11.57
N ALA A 417 -7.73 -17.30 10.42
CA ALA A 417 -7.16 -16.95 9.12
C ALA A 417 -7.57 -15.53 8.71
N TYR A 418 -8.81 -15.13 9.00
CA TYR A 418 -9.34 -13.79 8.77
C TYR A 418 -8.48 -12.75 9.50
N GLU A 419 -8.33 -12.88 10.82
CA GLU A 419 -7.50 -11.98 11.65
C GLU A 419 -6.06 -11.85 11.12
N LYS A 420 -5.45 -12.97 10.71
CA LYS A 420 -4.09 -12.98 10.17
C LYS A 420 -3.97 -12.40 8.76
N CYS A 421 -5.05 -12.37 7.97
CA CYS A 421 -5.00 -11.78 6.63
C CYS A 421 -4.82 -10.26 6.72
N PHE A 422 -5.54 -9.61 7.62
CA PHE A 422 -5.46 -8.16 7.80
C PHE A 422 -4.11 -7.69 8.36
N GLN A 423 -3.40 -8.57 9.07
CA GLN A 423 -2.03 -8.30 9.52
C GLN A 423 -1.00 -8.33 8.37
N ASN A 424 -1.32 -9.03 7.27
CA ASN A 424 -0.41 -9.28 6.15
C ASN A 424 -1.03 -8.78 4.83
N LEU A 425 -1.35 -7.48 4.78
CA LEU A 425 -1.79 -6.82 3.56
C LEU A 425 -0.57 -6.40 2.72
N HIS A 426 -0.66 -6.57 1.41
CA HIS A 426 0.32 -6.10 0.44
C HIS A 426 -0.38 -5.18 -0.55
N TYR A 427 0.25 -4.05 -0.83
CA TYR A 427 -0.14 -3.19 -1.93
C TYR A 427 0.46 -3.71 -3.23
N MET A 428 -0.39 -3.85 -4.25
CA MET A 428 -0.05 -4.34 -5.58
C MET A 428 -0.40 -3.27 -6.59
N GLU A 429 0.61 -2.80 -7.32
CA GLU A 429 0.41 -1.79 -8.35
C GLU A 429 -0.30 -2.36 -9.57
N ARG A 430 -1.29 -1.61 -10.06
CA ARG A 430 -2.10 -1.98 -11.21
C ARG A 430 -1.82 -1.00 -12.33
N TYR A 431 -1.45 -1.55 -13.48
CA TYR A 431 -1.26 -0.76 -14.69
C TYR A 431 -2.62 -0.49 -15.35
N GLU A 432 -2.90 0.79 -15.62
CA GLU A 432 -4.18 1.28 -16.15
C GLU A 432 -5.40 0.79 -15.33
N GLU A 433 -5.22 0.53 -14.03
CA GLU A 433 -6.24 -0.01 -13.10
C GLU A 433 -6.77 -1.41 -13.44
N HIS A 434 -6.42 -2.01 -14.58
CA HIS A 434 -7.02 -3.27 -15.05
C HIS A 434 -6.03 -4.43 -15.27
N THR A 435 -4.74 -4.16 -15.49
CA THR A 435 -3.74 -5.18 -15.87
C THR A 435 -2.39 -4.98 -15.17
N ILE A 436 -1.41 -5.82 -15.53
CA ILE A 436 -0.02 -5.79 -15.07
C ILE A 436 0.84 -5.04 -16.10
N ALA A 437 1.90 -4.34 -15.68
CA ALA A 437 2.76 -3.57 -16.59
C ALA A 437 3.49 -4.44 -17.65
N HIS A 438 4.10 -5.56 -17.24
CA HIS A 438 4.87 -6.41 -18.14
C HIS A 438 4.75 -7.91 -17.81
N ALA A 439 5.18 -8.76 -18.74
CA ALA A 439 5.13 -10.21 -18.52
C ALA A 439 6.19 -10.64 -17.50
N ILE A 440 5.79 -11.30 -16.42
CA ILE A 440 6.67 -11.70 -15.32
C ILE A 440 6.60 -13.21 -15.10
N GLN A 441 7.75 -13.80 -14.77
CA GLN A 441 7.86 -15.19 -14.33
C GLN A 441 8.39 -15.22 -12.91
N ALA A 442 7.70 -15.92 -12.02
CA ALA A 442 8.17 -16.18 -10.66
C ALA A 442 8.16 -17.66 -10.33
N LYS A 443 8.92 -18.02 -9.29
CA LYS A 443 9.01 -19.38 -8.79
C LYS A 443 8.99 -19.37 -7.27
N TYR A 444 8.15 -20.22 -6.69
CA TYR A 444 8.19 -20.57 -5.28
C TYR A 444 8.29 -22.10 -5.16
N GLU A 445 9.34 -22.59 -4.51
CA GLU A 445 9.66 -24.02 -4.42
C GLU A 445 9.61 -24.73 -5.80
N LYS A 446 8.70 -25.70 -5.99
CA LYS A 446 8.47 -26.44 -7.25
C LYS A 446 7.31 -25.87 -8.09
N THR A 447 6.81 -24.69 -7.76
CA THR A 447 5.72 -24.01 -8.47
C THR A 447 6.27 -22.82 -9.23
N LYS A 448 6.10 -22.80 -10.55
CA LYS A 448 6.43 -21.67 -11.42
C LYS A 448 5.12 -21.03 -11.90
N ILE A 449 5.05 -19.71 -11.83
CA ILE A 449 3.92 -18.93 -12.34
C ILE A 449 4.44 -17.96 -13.39
N TYR A 450 3.68 -17.87 -14.46
CA TYR A 450 3.89 -16.93 -15.55
C TYR A 450 2.66 -16.04 -15.62
N LEU A 451 2.87 -14.74 -15.64
CA LEU A 451 1.84 -13.72 -15.81
C LEU A 451 2.14 -12.95 -17.09
N TRP A 452 1.11 -12.70 -17.88
CA TRP A 452 1.18 -11.85 -19.05
C TRP A 452 0.09 -10.79 -18.99
N PRO A 453 0.39 -9.55 -19.41
CA PRO A 453 -0.62 -8.51 -19.52
C PRO A 453 -1.70 -8.90 -20.54
N GLY A 454 -2.92 -8.44 -20.28
CA GLY A 454 -4.08 -8.65 -21.14
C GLY A 454 -4.59 -7.33 -21.68
N PRO A 455 -4.96 -7.24 -22.98
CA PRO A 455 -5.57 -6.03 -23.51
C PRO A 455 -6.95 -5.81 -22.90
N MET A 456 -7.41 -4.57 -22.95
CA MET A 456 -8.75 -4.20 -22.50
C MET A 456 -9.82 -5.10 -23.14
N ARG A 457 -10.77 -5.60 -22.35
CA ARG A 457 -11.85 -6.55 -22.73
C ARG A 457 -11.44 -8.03 -22.89
N SER A 458 -10.17 -8.41 -22.69
CA SER A 458 -9.78 -9.82 -22.72
C SER A 458 -10.39 -10.63 -21.58
N GLY A 459 -10.73 -9.99 -20.47
CA GLY A 459 -11.08 -10.64 -19.21
C GLY A 459 -9.88 -11.37 -18.59
N MET A 460 -10.10 -11.91 -17.40
CA MET A 460 -9.08 -12.62 -16.66
C MET A 460 -9.06 -14.10 -17.08
N CYS A 461 -7.95 -14.54 -17.65
CA CYS A 461 -7.71 -15.93 -17.99
C CYS A 461 -6.65 -16.50 -17.03
N ALA A 462 -7.08 -16.83 -15.82
CA ALA A 462 -6.20 -17.33 -14.78
C ALA A 462 -6.01 -18.85 -14.85
N ALA A 463 -4.78 -19.33 -14.60
CA ALA A 463 -4.47 -20.76 -14.56
C ALA A 463 -4.86 -21.45 -13.24
N GLY A 464 -6.10 -21.23 -12.80
CA GLY A 464 -6.72 -21.91 -11.67
C GLY A 464 -7.45 -20.96 -10.72
N ARG A 465 -8.45 -21.51 -10.02
CA ARG A 465 -9.34 -20.76 -9.11
C ARG A 465 -8.59 -19.96 -8.05
N THR A 466 -7.47 -20.48 -7.55
CA THR A 466 -6.67 -19.81 -6.52
C THR A 466 -6.07 -18.49 -7.03
N VAL A 467 -5.45 -18.50 -8.21
CA VAL A 467 -4.87 -17.29 -8.81
C VAL A 467 -5.98 -16.31 -9.20
N GLU A 468 -7.04 -16.84 -9.80
CA GLU A 468 -8.23 -16.06 -10.18
C GLU A 468 -8.82 -15.31 -8.98
N THR A 469 -9.00 -16.00 -7.85
CA THR A 469 -9.59 -15.41 -6.63
C THR A 469 -8.73 -14.27 -6.10
N VAL A 470 -7.41 -14.46 -6.05
CA VAL A 470 -6.48 -13.44 -5.53
C VAL A 470 -6.37 -12.25 -6.48
N MET A 471 -6.23 -12.50 -7.79
CA MET A 471 -6.17 -11.43 -8.79
C MET A 471 -7.47 -10.62 -8.84
N TYR A 472 -8.61 -11.28 -8.70
CA TYR A 472 -9.90 -10.60 -8.63
C TYR A 472 -9.99 -9.72 -7.38
N LEU A 473 -9.61 -10.23 -6.20
CA LEU A 473 -9.58 -9.43 -4.96
C LEU A 473 -8.59 -8.26 -5.03
N ALA A 474 -7.53 -8.38 -5.84
CA ALA A 474 -6.61 -7.27 -6.13
C ALA A 474 -7.21 -6.21 -7.03
N GLY A 475 -8.28 -6.52 -7.77
CA GLY A 475 -8.87 -5.62 -8.77
C GLY A 475 -8.26 -5.78 -10.17
N PHE A 476 -7.53 -6.86 -10.45
CA PHE A 476 -7.10 -7.14 -11.83
C PHE A 476 -8.26 -7.70 -12.64
N SER A 477 -8.51 -7.08 -13.79
CA SER A 477 -9.57 -7.49 -14.71
C SER A 477 -9.03 -8.25 -15.92
N ASN A 478 -7.85 -7.88 -16.43
CA ASN A 478 -7.29 -8.42 -17.67
C ASN A 478 -5.88 -8.96 -17.44
N VAL A 479 -5.76 -10.21 -16.99
CA VAL A 479 -4.46 -10.87 -16.84
C VAL A 479 -4.55 -12.31 -17.32
N LYS A 480 -3.52 -12.74 -18.05
CA LYS A 480 -3.34 -14.14 -18.45
C LYS A 480 -2.31 -14.78 -17.54
N SER A 481 -2.59 -15.95 -17.00
CA SER A 481 -1.59 -16.67 -16.20
C SER A 481 -1.45 -18.14 -16.58
N LYS A 482 -0.27 -18.70 -16.28
CA LYS A 482 0.03 -20.13 -16.42
C LYS A 482 0.79 -20.60 -15.20
N ILE A 483 0.33 -21.71 -14.61
CA ILE A 483 1.04 -22.41 -13.52
C ILE A 483 1.68 -23.67 -14.08
N ILE A 484 2.97 -23.86 -13.79
CA ILE A 484 3.75 -25.05 -14.14
C ILE A 484 4.34 -25.66 -12.85
N GLY A 485 4.23 -26.98 -12.70
CA GLY A 485 4.74 -27.72 -11.54
C GLY A 485 3.68 -28.00 -10.48
N SER A 486 4.01 -27.78 -9.21
CA SER A 486 3.09 -28.08 -8.09
C SER A 486 1.89 -27.13 -8.06
N ARG A 487 0.69 -27.68 -7.89
CA ARG A 487 -0.59 -26.96 -7.80
C ARG A 487 -1.13 -26.81 -6.37
N SER A 488 -0.26 -26.92 -5.37
CA SER A 488 -0.64 -26.63 -3.98
C SER A 488 -1.08 -25.17 -3.85
N PRO A 489 -2.29 -24.87 -3.34
CA PRO A 489 -2.84 -23.52 -3.34
C PRO A 489 -1.96 -22.54 -2.54
N LEU A 490 -1.36 -22.99 -1.43
CA LEU A 490 -0.45 -22.15 -0.65
C LEU A 490 0.79 -21.75 -1.45
N ASN A 491 1.39 -22.69 -2.18
CA ASN A 491 2.61 -22.43 -2.95
C ASN A 491 2.31 -21.56 -4.18
N VAL A 492 1.14 -21.77 -4.78
CA VAL A 492 0.63 -20.95 -5.88
C VAL A 492 0.45 -19.50 -5.44
N ILE A 493 -0.20 -19.26 -4.29
CA ILE A 493 -0.36 -17.89 -3.78
C ILE A 493 0.99 -17.26 -3.48
N LYS A 494 1.91 -17.97 -2.80
CA LYS A 494 3.24 -17.42 -2.52
C LYS A 494 4.03 -17.10 -3.79
N ALA A 495 4.00 -17.97 -4.80
CA ALA A 495 4.60 -17.68 -6.09
C ALA A 495 3.95 -16.47 -6.78
N LEU A 496 2.63 -16.30 -6.62
CA LEU A 496 1.88 -15.19 -7.19
C LEU A 496 2.26 -13.86 -6.53
N PHE A 497 2.33 -13.81 -5.21
CA PHE A 497 2.76 -12.59 -4.49
C PHE A 497 4.22 -12.23 -4.81
N ILE A 498 5.11 -13.20 -4.95
CA ILE A 498 6.48 -12.95 -5.43
C ILE A 498 6.47 -12.39 -6.86
N ALA A 499 5.59 -12.91 -7.74
CA ALA A 499 5.48 -12.39 -9.10
C ALA A 499 4.96 -10.95 -9.12
N LEU A 500 3.93 -10.66 -8.33
CA LEU A 500 3.28 -9.36 -8.33
C LEU A 500 4.18 -8.28 -7.72
N ASN A 501 4.86 -8.59 -6.61
CA ASN A 501 5.83 -7.67 -5.99
C ASN A 501 7.09 -7.43 -6.84
N ALA A 502 7.35 -8.29 -7.83
CA ALA A 502 8.48 -8.15 -8.75
C ALA A 502 8.10 -7.38 -10.02
N ILE A 503 6.84 -6.96 -10.16
CA ILE A 503 6.42 -6.10 -11.26
C ILE A 503 6.97 -4.70 -10.99
N GLU A 504 7.72 -4.21 -11.95
CA GLU A 504 8.20 -2.83 -12.01
C GLU A 504 7.30 -2.05 -12.97
N THR A 505 6.78 -0.92 -12.51
CA THR A 505 6.00 -0.01 -13.35
C THR A 505 6.91 0.81 -14.25
N PRO A 506 6.36 1.45 -15.30
CA PRO A 506 7.14 2.37 -16.12
C PRO A 506 7.84 3.44 -15.30
N LYS A 507 7.20 3.94 -14.23
CA LYS A 507 7.78 4.92 -13.29
C LYS A 507 9.04 4.38 -12.60
N ASP A 508 8.96 3.16 -12.05
CA ASP A 508 10.12 2.52 -11.39
C ASP A 508 11.29 2.30 -12.36
N VAL A 509 10.98 1.99 -13.63
CA VAL A 509 11.98 1.81 -14.68
C VAL A 509 12.60 3.15 -15.09
N GLU A 510 11.80 4.20 -15.21
CA GLU A 510 12.28 5.56 -15.48
C GLU A 510 13.27 6.03 -14.42
N GLU A 511 12.96 5.81 -13.15
CA GLU A 511 13.82 6.14 -12.02
C GLU A 511 15.15 5.37 -12.05
N LYS A 512 15.10 4.05 -12.33
CA LYS A 512 16.30 3.21 -12.38
C LYS A 512 17.24 3.54 -13.52
N PHE A 513 16.72 3.94 -14.68
CA PHE A 513 17.52 4.13 -15.90
C PHE A 513 17.69 5.59 -16.31
N GLY A 514 16.96 6.53 -15.70
CA GLY A 514 17.00 7.97 -16.01
C GLY A 514 16.53 8.30 -17.43
N ARG A 515 15.62 7.50 -18.00
CA ARG A 515 15.10 7.67 -19.37
C ARG A 515 13.59 7.53 -19.37
N THR A 516 12.90 8.50 -19.99
CA THR A 516 11.44 8.47 -20.16
C THR A 516 11.01 7.24 -20.97
N VAL A 517 10.13 6.43 -20.40
CA VAL A 517 9.58 5.23 -21.04
C VAL A 517 8.37 5.68 -21.86
N VAL A 518 8.57 5.80 -23.17
CA VAL A 518 7.48 6.11 -24.10
C VAL A 518 6.72 4.82 -24.44
N GLU A 519 5.42 4.80 -24.14
CA GLU A 519 4.53 3.73 -24.57
C GLU A 519 4.52 3.64 -26.11
N SER A 520 5.06 2.53 -26.64
CA SER A 520 5.29 2.37 -28.08
C SER A 520 4.00 2.30 -28.91
N TYR A 521 2.82 2.18 -28.30
CA TYR A 521 1.52 2.15 -28.98
C TYR A 521 0.93 3.54 -29.26
N LEU A 522 1.59 4.62 -28.80
CA LEU A 522 1.25 6.00 -29.14
C LEU A 522 2.09 6.56 -30.32
N LEU A 523 3.03 5.77 -30.84
CA LEU A 523 3.74 5.97 -32.11
C LEU A 523 3.05 5.16 -33.22
#